data_AF-A0A932GIE2-F1
#
_entry.id   AF-A0A932GIE2-F1
#
_cell.length_a   1.000
_cell.length_b   1.000
_cell.length_c   1.000
_cell.angle_alpha   90.00
_cell.angle_beta   90.00
_cell.angle_gamma   90.00
#
_symmetry.space_group_name_H-M   'P 1'
#
loop_
_entity.id
_entity.type
_entity.pdbx_description
1 polymer ?
#
loop_
_entity_poly.entity_id
_entity_poly.type
_entity_poly.pdbx_seq_one_letter_code
_entity_poly.pdbx_strand_id
1 'polypeptide(L)'
;MDTSARRLITAIMFLLLAMVAGVVGYQVVEGWSFFDSLYMTVITLATVGYGETNPLTPAGRVFTMFLIMVGVGALTYGLTAATAFVVEGTLTDMIGRRRMDAEIGKLSDHIILCGIGETGRH
;
A
#
# COMPACT_ATOMS: atom_id res chain seq x y z
N MET A 1 10.77 -8.39 9.63
CA MET A 1 9.78 -7.57 8.92
C MET A 1 8.47 -7.78 9.62
N ASP A 2 8.01 -6.74 10.28
CA ASP A 2 6.81 -6.77 11.11
C ASP A 2 5.59 -7.14 10.27
N THR A 3 4.65 -7.85 10.88
CA THR A 3 3.44 -8.38 10.23
C THR A 3 2.65 -7.27 9.54
N SER A 4 2.61 -6.08 10.12
CA SER A 4 1.89 -4.93 9.54
C SER A 4 2.64 -4.23 8.43
N ALA A 5 3.97 -4.14 8.50
CA ALA A 5 4.77 -3.67 7.37
C ALA A 5 4.63 -4.58 6.14
N ARG A 6 4.58 -5.91 6.35
CA ARG A 6 4.29 -6.87 5.28
C ARG A 6 2.91 -6.66 4.66
N ARG A 7 1.87 -6.48 5.49
CA ARG A 7 0.50 -6.19 5.02
C ARG A 7 0.42 -4.90 4.19
N LEU A 8 1.12 -3.85 4.62
CA LEU A 8 1.18 -2.59 3.88
C LEU A 8 1.87 -2.76 2.52
N ILE A 9 3.02 -3.45 2.48
CA ILE A 9 3.72 -3.75 1.22
C ILE A 9 2.84 -4.57 0.29
N THR A 10 2.14 -5.59 0.79
CA THR A 10 1.22 -6.38 -0.03
C THR A 10 0.08 -5.55 -0.58
N ALA A 11 -0.46 -4.59 0.19
CA ALA A 11 -1.51 -3.70 -0.27
C ALA A 11 -1.01 -2.75 -1.38
N ILE A 12 0.17 -2.16 -1.22
CA ILE A 12 0.80 -1.30 -2.23
C ILE A 12 1.06 -2.10 -3.51
N MET A 13 1.60 -3.31 -3.40
CA MET A 13 1.83 -4.20 -4.55
C MET A 13 0.53 -4.53 -5.28
N PHE A 14 -0.56 -4.80 -4.54
CA PHE A 14 -1.85 -5.10 -5.14
C PHE A 14 -2.47 -3.88 -5.85
N LEU A 15 -2.35 -2.68 -5.27
CA LEU A 15 -2.76 -1.43 -5.92
C LEU A 15 -1.95 -1.13 -7.19
N LEU A 16 -0.64 -1.32 -7.15
CA LEU A 16 0.22 -1.16 -8.33
C LEU A 16 -0.13 -2.17 -9.42
N LEU A 17 -0.40 -3.42 -9.05
CA LEU A 17 -0.84 -4.44 -10.02
C LEU A 17 -2.18 -4.07 -10.66
N ALA A 18 -3.16 -3.62 -9.87
CA ALA A 18 -4.45 -3.14 -10.37
C ALA A 18 -4.28 -1.92 -11.30
N MET A 19 -3.37 -1.00 -10.98
CA MET A 19 -3.03 0.14 -11.83
C MET A 19 -2.46 -0.31 -13.17
N VAL A 20 -1.45 -1.17 -13.17
CA VAL A 20 -0.84 -1.69 -14.41
C VAL A 20 -1.88 -2.46 -15.24
N ALA A 21 -2.69 -3.31 -14.60
CA ALA A 21 -3.75 -4.05 -15.25
C ALA A 21 -4.81 -3.13 -15.86
N GLY A 22 -5.19 -2.05 -15.16
CA GLY A 22 -6.08 -1.02 -15.67
C GLY A 22 -5.53 -0.34 -16.92
N VAL A 23 -4.29 0.16 -16.85
CA VAL A 23 -3.63 0.84 -17.97
C VAL A 23 -3.52 -0.06 -19.18
N VAL A 24 -2.95 -1.26 -19.01
CA VAL A 24 -2.79 -2.22 -20.11
C VAL A 24 -4.14 -2.66 -20.65
N GLY A 25 -5.13 -2.86 -19.77
CA GLY A 25 -6.47 -3.24 -20.17
C GLY A 25 -7.15 -2.19 -21.05
N TYR A 26 -7.08 -0.90 -20.70
CA TYR A 26 -7.62 0.17 -21.55
C TYR A 26 -6.85 0.30 -22.87
N GLN A 27 -5.52 0.13 -22.87
CA GLN A 27 -4.75 0.13 -24.10
C GLN A 27 -5.11 -1.03 -25.05
N VAL A 28 -5.40 -2.22 -24.50
CA VAL A 28 -5.71 -3.41 -25.31
C VAL A 28 -7.17 -3.47 -25.73
N VAL A 29 -8.10 -3.15 -24.82
CA VAL A 29 -9.55 -3.25 -25.07
C VAL A 29 -10.05 -2.06 -25.89
N GLU A 30 -9.57 -0.86 -25.59
CA GLU A 30 -10.07 0.39 -26.19
C GLU A 30 -9.06 1.06 -27.13
N GLY A 31 -7.80 0.61 -27.16
CA GLY A 31 -6.78 1.20 -28.03
C GLY A 31 -6.36 2.61 -27.62
N TRP A 32 -6.65 3.02 -26.39
CA TRP A 32 -6.37 4.38 -25.92
C TRP A 32 -4.87 4.65 -25.75
N SER A 33 -4.50 5.94 -25.75
CA SER A 33 -3.13 6.34 -25.45
C SER A 33 -2.74 5.94 -24.03
N PHE A 34 -1.44 5.80 -23.76
CA PHE A 34 -0.95 5.49 -22.42
C PHE A 34 -1.44 6.50 -21.37
N PHE A 35 -1.41 7.79 -21.70
CA PHE A 35 -1.81 8.85 -20.77
C PHE A 35 -3.32 8.83 -20.50
N ASP A 36 -4.15 8.61 -21.52
CA ASP A 36 -5.61 8.52 -21.32
C ASP A 36 -5.99 7.28 -20.51
N SER A 37 -5.31 6.16 -20.75
CA SER A 37 -5.48 4.91 -20.02
C SER A 37 -5.03 5.04 -18.56
N LEU A 38 -3.90 5.70 -18.32
CA LEU A 38 -3.40 6.01 -16.99
C LEU A 38 -4.34 6.95 -16.24
N TYR A 39 -4.76 8.04 -16.89
CA TYR A 39 -5.68 9.00 -16.28
C TYR A 39 -7.01 8.33 -15.92
N MET A 40 -7.61 7.56 -16.84
CA MET A 40 -8.83 6.79 -16.57
C MET A 40 -8.63 5.82 -15.40
N THR A 41 -7.55 5.03 -15.41
CA THR A 41 -7.28 4.06 -14.35
C THR A 41 -7.11 4.75 -12.99
N VAL A 42 -6.39 5.88 -12.93
CA VAL A 42 -6.20 6.63 -11.69
C VAL A 42 -7.53 7.17 -11.16
N ILE A 43 -8.36 7.81 -11.99
CA ILE A 43 -9.64 8.36 -11.51
C ILE A 43 -10.63 7.25 -11.09
N THR A 44 -10.56 6.09 -11.73
CA THR A 44 -11.37 4.91 -11.39
C THR A 44 -10.89 4.27 -10.09
N LEU A 45 -9.59 3.98 -9.96
CA LEU A 45 -9.03 3.38 -8.76
C LEU A 45 -9.09 4.30 -7.55
N ALA A 46 -8.94 5.62 -7.74
CA ALA A 46 -9.11 6.61 -6.68
C ALA A 46 -10.58 6.86 -6.31
N THR A 47 -11.53 6.19 -6.98
CA THR A 47 -12.99 6.35 -6.77
C THR A 47 -13.52 7.76 -7.00
N VAL A 48 -12.79 8.60 -7.76
CA VAL A 48 -13.19 9.98 -8.06
C VAL A 48 -14.26 9.99 -9.15
N GLY A 49 -14.04 9.25 -10.24
CA GLY A 49 -15.06 9.00 -11.26
C GLY A 49 -15.58 10.25 -12.00
N TYR A 50 -14.69 11.09 -12.55
CA TYR A 50 -15.07 12.26 -13.37
C TYR A 50 -15.83 11.94 -14.67
N GLY A 51 -16.08 10.66 -14.96
CA GLY A 51 -16.62 10.16 -16.22
C GLY A 51 -15.56 9.48 -17.08
N GLU A 52 -16.00 8.97 -18.23
CA GLU A 52 -15.12 8.32 -19.22
C GLU A 52 -14.27 9.38 -19.92
N THR A 53 -12.95 9.17 -20.02
CA THR A 53 -12.04 10.10 -20.71
C THR A 53 -12.26 10.10 -22.22
N ASN A 54 -12.65 8.95 -22.76
CA ASN A 54 -13.06 8.71 -24.14
C ASN A 54 -14.27 7.75 -24.14
N PRO A 55 -15.05 7.68 -25.23
CA PRO A 55 -16.22 6.80 -25.28
C PRO A 55 -15.82 5.34 -25.09
N LEU A 56 -16.38 4.66 -24.08
CA LEU A 56 -16.15 3.22 -23.87
C LEU A 56 -17.01 2.36 -24.79
N THR A 57 -16.41 1.33 -25.39
CA THR A 57 -17.17 0.24 -26.01
C THR A 57 -17.90 -0.60 -24.96
N PRO A 58 -18.88 -1.45 -25.35
CA PRO A 58 -19.51 -2.39 -24.42
C PRO A 58 -18.49 -3.30 -23.70
N ALA A 59 -17.41 -3.68 -24.37
CA ALA A 59 -16.34 -4.48 -23.76
C ALA A 59 -15.55 -3.67 -22.71
N GLY A 60 -15.19 -2.41 -23.02
CA GLY A 60 -14.53 -1.52 -22.07
C GLY A 60 -15.36 -1.20 -20.84
N ARG A 61 -16.70 -1.12 -20.98
CA ARG A 61 -17.60 -0.98 -19.83
C ARG A 61 -17.56 -2.19 -18.91
N VAL A 62 -17.64 -3.39 -19.46
CA VAL A 62 -17.52 -4.64 -18.67
C VAL A 62 -16.15 -4.71 -18.00
N PHE A 63 -15.07 -4.41 -18.72
CA PHE A 63 -13.73 -4.32 -18.14
C PHE A 63 -13.66 -3.33 -16.98
N THR A 64 -14.21 -2.13 -17.17
CA THR A 64 -14.23 -1.07 -16.14
C THR A 64 -15.02 -1.52 -14.90
N MET A 65 -16.13 -2.25 -15.07
CA MET A 65 -16.87 -2.81 -13.94
C MET A 65 -16.01 -3.76 -13.10
N PHE A 66 -15.26 -4.66 -13.74
CA PHE A 66 -14.33 -5.55 -13.03
C PHE A 66 -13.18 -4.77 -12.37
N LEU A 67 -12.62 -3.77 -13.06
CA LEU A 67 -11.56 -2.94 -12.53
C LEU A 67 -12.01 -2.17 -11.27
N ILE A 68 -13.25 -1.67 -11.25
CA ILE A 68 -13.84 -1.01 -10.07
C ILE A 68 -13.95 -1.99 -8.90
N MET A 69 -14.49 -3.19 -9.14
CA MET A 69 -14.64 -4.21 -8.08
C MET A 69 -13.29 -4.57 -7.44
N VAL A 70 -12.26 -4.77 -8.27
CA VAL A 70 -10.88 -5.03 -7.80
C VAL A 70 -10.30 -3.80 -7.10
N GLY A 71 -10.48 -2.61 -7.67
CA GLY A 71 -9.94 -1.35 -7.17
C GLY A 71 -10.48 -0.97 -5.79
N VAL A 72 -11.79 -1.10 -5.58
CA VAL A 72 -12.42 -0.86 -4.27
C VAL A 72 -11.89 -1.85 -3.23
N GLY A 73 -11.75 -3.13 -3.58
CA GLY A 73 -11.15 -4.14 -2.71
C GLY A 73 -9.69 -3.80 -2.34
N ALA A 74 -8.90 -3.40 -3.33
CA ALA A 74 -7.51 -3.02 -3.14
C ALA A 74 -7.36 -1.79 -2.21
N LEU A 75 -8.17 -0.75 -2.44
CA LEU A 75 -8.17 0.46 -1.62
C LEU A 75 -8.59 0.19 -0.17
N THR A 76 -9.69 -0.54 0.02
CA THR A 76 -10.21 -0.85 1.37
C THR A 76 -9.22 -1.71 2.17
N TYR A 77 -8.59 -2.68 1.53
CA TYR A 77 -7.50 -3.46 2.15
C TYR A 77 -6.30 -2.57 2.49
N GLY A 78 -5.89 -1.69 1.56
CA GLY A 78 -4.80 -0.75 1.78
C GLY A 78 -5.05 0.20 2.95
N LEU A 79 -6.27 0.74 3.07
CA LEU A 79 -6.66 1.59 4.20
C LEU A 79 -6.59 0.83 5.54
N THR A 80 -7.04 -0.43 5.54
CA THR A 80 -6.97 -1.29 6.74
C THR A 80 -5.52 -1.56 7.13
N ALA A 81 -4.67 -1.90 6.17
CA ALA A 81 -3.24 -2.15 6.40
C ALA A 81 -2.51 -0.88 6.87
N ALA A 82 -2.84 0.28 6.31
CA ALA A 82 -2.29 1.57 6.73
C ALA A 82 -2.70 1.91 8.17
N THR A 83 -3.98 1.72 8.52
CA THR A 83 -4.47 1.90 9.90
C THR A 83 -3.72 1.01 10.88
N ALA A 84 -3.56 -0.28 10.57
CA ALA A 84 -2.81 -1.22 11.42
C ALA A 84 -1.35 -0.78 11.61
N PHE A 85 -0.69 -0.32 10.55
CA PHE A 85 0.68 0.17 10.61
C PHE A 85 0.84 1.43 11.48
N VAL A 86 -0.14 2.35 11.45
CA VAL A 86 -0.15 3.54 12.30
C VAL A 86 -0.39 3.16 13.77
N VAL A 87 -1.38 2.29 14.04
CA VAL A 87 -1.74 1.87 15.40
C VAL A 87 -0.64 1.05 16.05
N GLU A 88 -0.02 0.13 15.31
CA GLU A 88 1.07 -0.70 15.81
C GLU A 88 2.39 0.07 15.93
N GLY A 89 2.45 1.34 15.49
CA GLY A 89 3.63 2.18 15.68
C GLY A 89 4.90 1.62 15.02
N THR A 90 4.74 0.73 14.02
CA THR A 90 5.85 -0.05 13.44
C THR A 90 6.96 0.86 12.90
N LEU A 91 6.60 2.06 12.41
CA LEU A 91 7.54 3.11 12.01
C LEU A 91 8.46 3.54 13.17
N THR A 92 7.89 3.80 14.34
CA THR A 92 8.63 4.27 15.53
C THR A 92 9.53 3.17 16.07
N ASP A 93 9.06 1.92 16.10
CA ASP A 93 9.85 0.77 16.56
C ASP A 93 11.06 0.50 15.66
N MET A 94 10.87 0.55 14.34
CA MET A 94 11.96 0.35 13.39
C MET A 94 13.03 1.44 13.48
N ILE A 95 12.63 2.70 13.66
CA ILE A 95 13.56 3.83 13.82
C ILE A 95 14.25 3.76 15.20
N GLY A 96 13.52 3.41 16.25
CA GLY A 96 14.03 3.24 17.61
C GLY A 96 15.10 2.15 17.70
N ARG A 97 14.85 0.98 17.10
CA ARG A 97 15.82 -0.13 17.06
C ARG A 97 17.11 0.24 16.35
N ARG A 98 17.03 0.91 15.19
CA ARG A 98 18.24 1.36 14.47
C ARG A 98 19.07 2.38 15.26
N ARG A 99 18.43 3.29 15.99
CA ARG A 99 19.13 4.22 16.89
C ARG A 99 19.77 3.48 18.06
N MET A 100 19.04 2.59 18.69
CA MET A 100 19.53 1.77 19.80
C MET A 100 20.74 0.93 19.38
N ASP A 101 20.67 0.22 18.24
CA ASP A 101 21.79 -0.58 17.72
C ASP A 101 23.03 0.29 17.42
N ALA A 102 22.83 1.50 16.89
CA ALA A 102 23.92 2.44 16.62
C ALA A 102 24.55 3.02 17.90
N GLU A 103 23.80 3.13 18.99
CA GLU A 103 24.35 3.51 20.30
C GLU A 103 25.03 2.34 21.02
N ILE A 104 24.45 1.14 20.97
CA ILE A 104 25.08 -0.08 21.48
C ILE A 104 26.43 -0.33 20.79
N GLY A 105 26.50 -0.11 19.47
CA GLY A 105 27.74 -0.25 18.71
C GLY A 105 28.88 0.70 19.14
N LYS A 106 28.59 1.76 19.91
CA LYS A 106 29.59 2.68 20.45
C LYS A 106 30.05 2.30 21.87
N LEU A 107 29.39 1.35 22.53
CA LEU A 107 29.73 0.93 23.88
C LEU A 107 30.74 -0.21 23.86
N SER A 108 31.86 -0.04 24.55
CA SER A 108 32.84 -1.10 24.84
C SER A 108 32.83 -1.41 26.35
N ASP A 109 32.90 -2.69 26.71
CA ASP A 109 32.91 -3.18 28.11
C ASP A 109 31.59 -2.93 28.89
N HIS A 110 30.45 -3.20 28.25
CA HIS A 110 29.12 -2.99 28.83
C HIS A 110 28.43 -4.30 29.22
N ILE A 111 27.59 -4.25 30.25
CA ILE A 111 26.75 -5.37 30.70
C ILE A 111 25.33 -5.16 30.16
N ILE A 112 24.80 -6.16 29.46
CA ILE A 112 23.42 -6.15 28.96
C ILE A 112 22.51 -6.72 30.05
N LEU A 113 21.70 -5.87 30.68
CA LEU A 113 20.69 -6.29 31.62
C LEU A 113 19.41 -6.71 30.89
N CYS A 114 19.23 -8.02 30.68
CA CYS A 114 18.01 -8.56 30.08
C CYS A 114 16.91 -8.73 31.14
N GLY A 115 15.84 -7.92 31.07
CA GLY A 115 14.57 -8.25 31.76
C GLY A 115 13.97 -7.23 32.72
N ILE A 116 14.17 -5.92 32.55
CA ILE A 116 13.33 -4.93 33.25
C ILE A 116 12.00 -4.78 32.50
N GLY A 117 10.97 -5.48 32.98
CA GLY A 117 9.58 -5.32 32.56
C GLY A 117 8.77 -4.46 33.55
N GLU A 118 7.47 -4.31 33.32
CA GLU A 118 6.56 -3.54 34.21
C GLU A 118 6.57 -4.02 35.68
N THR A 119 7.02 -5.24 35.94
CA THR A 119 7.20 -5.82 37.28
C THR A 119 8.37 -5.24 38.09
N GLY A 120 9.22 -4.39 37.50
CA GLY A 120 10.37 -3.76 38.16
C GLY A 120 10.15 -2.32 38.65
N ARG A 121 8.96 -1.73 38.46
CA ARG A 121 8.61 -0.39 39.00
C ARG A 121 8.05 -0.53 40.41
N HIS A 122 8.91 -0.45 41.41
CA HIS A 122 8.55 -0.07 42.77
C HIS A 122 9.34 1.16 43.19
#